data_AF-A0A7C3ZWP0-F1
#
_entry.id   AF-A0A7C3ZWP0-F1
#
_cell.length_a   1.000
_cell.length_b   1.000
_cell.length_c   1.000
_cell.angle_alpha   90.00
_cell.angle_beta   90.00
_cell.angle_gamma   90.00
#
_symmetry.space_group_name_H-M   'P 1'
#
loop_
_entity.id
_entity.type
_entity.pdbx_description
1 polymer ?
#
loop_
_entity_poly.entity_id
_entity_poly.type
_entity_poly.pdbx_seq_one_letter_code
_entity_poly.pdbx_strand_id
1 'polypeptide(L)'
;MKGQTGGEMMRRKQGRRGGDPLSALFLIVLLVGMGRMVFASSFLQAAEKAKGPADLRTAIVEVAKRNIPAVVHIEVTARQEVVVPSTPFEDDPFFRFFFDLPQRPKKFQRELRGMGTGMIIDAEGHILTNNHVVAGATEIQVLLDTGRRYRAQLVGADPKTDLAVIKISAPEPLPHVTFGDSDKVEVGEWVVAIGHPRGLDHTVTQGIISAKHRRGIMDPSTYQDFLQTDAAINPGNSGGPLLNLEG
;
A
#
# COMPACT_ATOMS: atom_id res chain seq x y z
N MET A 1 -83.66 82.60 35.63
CA MET A 1 -82.82 83.74 35.19
C MET A 1 -81.39 83.23 35.19
N LYS A 2 -80.81 82.92 34.01
CA LYS A 2 -79.81 83.76 33.29
C LYS A 2 -78.65 84.18 34.21
N GLY A 3 -77.38 83.90 33.94
CA GLY A 3 -76.72 83.26 32.80
C GLY A 3 -75.18 83.38 32.92
N GLN A 4 -74.46 82.62 32.07
CA GLN A 4 -73.15 82.83 31.39
C GLN A 4 -72.02 83.58 32.13
N THR A 5 -70.75 83.15 32.11
CA THR A 5 -69.76 82.91 31.02
C THR A 5 -68.52 82.26 31.68
N GLY A 6 -67.58 81.52 31.10
CA GLY A 6 -67.03 81.35 29.75
C GLY A 6 -65.54 80.96 29.93
N GLY A 7 -64.99 80.05 29.11
CA GLY A 7 -63.57 79.66 29.20
C GLY A 7 -63.21 78.39 28.41
N GLU A 8 -62.88 78.58 27.13
CA GLU A 8 -62.36 77.65 26.11
C GLU A 8 -61.09 76.87 26.54
N MET A 9 -60.98 75.56 26.27
CA MET A 9 -60.52 74.85 25.05
C MET A 9 -58.99 74.55 25.04
N MET A 10 -58.61 73.26 25.09
CA MET A 10 -57.63 72.65 24.15
C MET A 10 -57.47 71.12 24.33
N ARG A 11 -57.50 70.44 23.19
CA ARG A 11 -57.25 69.01 22.93
C ARG A 11 -55.82 68.57 23.33
N ARG A 12 -55.62 67.30 23.72
CA ARG A 12 -55.00 66.25 22.85
C ARG A 12 -54.65 64.93 23.58
N LYS A 13 -54.99 63.85 22.86
CA LYS A 13 -54.25 62.59 22.62
C LYS A 13 -54.13 61.52 23.71
N GLN A 14 -54.90 60.45 23.49
CA GLN A 14 -54.52 59.06 23.75
C GLN A 14 -53.11 58.74 23.21
N GLY A 15 -52.33 57.98 23.99
CA GLY A 15 -51.05 57.45 23.54
C GLY A 15 -50.44 56.40 24.47
N ARG A 16 -50.64 55.13 24.08
CA ARG A 16 -49.75 53.96 24.25
C ARG A 16 -49.21 53.57 25.64
N ARG A 17 -49.64 52.37 26.08
CA ARG A 17 -48.92 51.47 26.99
C ARG A 17 -47.51 51.19 26.45
N GLY A 18 -46.49 51.61 27.19
CA GLY A 18 -45.10 51.17 27.02
C GLY A 18 -44.80 50.10 28.06
N GLY A 19 -44.42 48.91 27.60
CA GLY A 19 -44.02 47.78 28.45
C GLY A 19 -42.70 48.04 29.17
N ASP A 20 -42.58 47.48 30.38
CA ASP A 20 -41.45 47.67 31.25
C ASP A 20 -40.14 47.13 30.65
N PRO A 21 -39.07 47.94 30.60
CA PRO A 21 -37.79 47.59 29.96
C PRO A 21 -36.99 46.52 30.72
N LEU A 22 -37.43 46.13 31.92
CA LEU A 22 -36.75 45.12 32.75
C LEU A 22 -37.01 43.68 32.31
N SER A 23 -38.10 43.42 31.57
CA SER A 23 -38.45 42.07 31.09
C SER A 23 -37.67 41.65 29.85
N ALA A 24 -37.21 42.61 29.03
CA ALA A 24 -36.41 42.34 27.83
C ALA A 24 -34.93 42.00 28.15
N LEU A 25 -34.41 42.50 29.28
CA LEU A 25 -33.00 42.32 29.65
C LEU A 25 -32.72 40.91 30.18
N PHE A 26 -33.69 40.25 30.83
CA PHE A 26 -33.56 38.86 31.29
C PHE A 26 -33.59 37.84 30.14
N LEU A 27 -34.28 38.14 29.04
CA LEU A 27 -34.39 37.23 27.90
C LEU A 27 -33.12 37.20 27.03
N ILE A 28 -32.39 38.31 26.96
CA ILE A 28 -31.16 38.44 26.16
C ILE A 28 -29.97 37.74 26.85
N VAL A 29 -29.89 37.77 28.18
CA VAL A 29 -28.82 37.08 28.93
C VAL A 29 -28.96 35.55 28.82
N LEU A 30 -30.19 35.03 28.75
CA LEU A 30 -30.44 33.60 28.51
C LEU A 30 -30.09 33.14 27.08
N LEU A 31 -30.32 33.98 26.07
CA LEU A 31 -29.99 33.66 24.67
C LEU A 31 -28.48 33.69 24.37
N VAL A 32 -27.73 34.59 25.00
CA VAL A 32 -26.25 34.64 24.86
C VAL A 32 -25.56 33.51 25.62
N GLY A 33 -26.13 33.08 26.76
CA GLY A 33 -25.67 31.89 27.49
C GLY A 33 -25.89 30.58 26.72
N MET A 34 -27.02 30.46 26.02
CA MET A 34 -27.38 29.25 25.26
C MET A 34 -26.59 29.15 23.94
N GLY A 35 -26.24 30.27 23.31
CA GLY A 35 -25.38 30.30 22.11
C GLY A 35 -23.92 29.89 22.38
N ARG A 36 -23.39 30.17 23.58
CA ARG A 36 -22.03 29.74 23.98
C ARG A 36 -21.96 28.27 24.37
N MET A 37 -23.07 27.69 24.83
CA MET A 37 -23.13 26.28 25.21
C MET A 37 -23.31 25.36 24.00
N VAL A 38 -23.94 25.83 22.92
CA VAL A 38 -24.10 25.05 21.68
C VAL A 38 -22.81 25.02 20.83
N PHE A 39 -22.01 26.10 20.85
CA PHE A 39 -20.74 26.14 20.11
C PHE A 39 -19.61 25.35 20.80
N ALA A 40 -19.63 25.17 22.12
CA ALA A 40 -18.62 24.39 22.83
C ALA A 40 -18.68 22.87 22.50
N SER A 41 -19.88 22.37 22.15
CA SER A 41 -20.11 20.97 21.84
C SER A 41 -19.52 20.52 20.50
N SER A 42 -19.41 21.45 19.54
CA SER A 42 -18.89 21.16 18.19
C SER A 42 -17.36 21.13 18.12
N PHE A 43 -16.66 21.84 19.03
CA PHE A 43 -15.20 21.82 19.10
C PHE A 43 -14.65 20.61 19.87
N LEU A 44 -15.44 20.01 20.76
CA LEU A 44 -15.06 18.78 21.47
C LEU A 44 -15.17 17.51 20.63
N GLN A 45 -15.94 17.54 19.52
CA GLN A 45 -16.00 16.42 18.56
C GLN A 45 -14.88 16.47 17.50
N ALA A 46 -14.18 17.60 17.39
CA ALA A 46 -13.00 17.75 16.54
C ALA A 46 -11.68 17.44 17.27
N ALA A 47 -11.74 17.22 18.60
CA ALA A 47 -10.63 16.66 19.35
C ALA A 47 -10.47 15.19 18.97
N GLU A 48 -9.60 14.95 17.99
CA GLU A 48 -8.90 13.70 17.71
C GLU A 48 -9.72 12.44 17.98
N LYS A 49 -10.18 11.84 16.88
CA LYS A 49 -10.32 10.39 16.79
C LYS A 49 -8.92 9.77 16.87
N ALA A 50 -8.24 9.95 18.01
CA ALA A 50 -7.05 9.21 18.35
C ALA A 50 -7.45 7.75 18.27
N LYS A 51 -6.88 7.02 17.29
CA LYS A 51 -6.95 5.56 17.27
C LYS A 51 -6.58 5.13 18.69
N GLY A 52 -7.53 4.55 19.43
CA GLY A 52 -7.22 3.89 20.69
C GLY A 52 -6.08 2.89 20.48
N PRO A 53 -5.41 2.44 21.55
CA PRO A 53 -4.31 1.49 21.43
C PRO A 53 -4.73 0.37 20.49
N ALA A 54 -3.94 0.16 19.42
CA ALA A 54 -4.27 -0.81 18.39
C ALA A 54 -4.57 -2.15 19.07
N ASP A 55 -5.78 -2.67 18.86
CA ASP A 55 -6.12 -3.99 19.37
C ASP A 55 -5.23 -5.00 18.65
N LEU A 56 -4.22 -5.50 19.35
CA LEU A 56 -3.24 -6.45 18.81
C LEU A 56 -3.92 -7.71 18.25
N ARG A 57 -5.15 -8.03 18.68
CA ARG A 57 -5.93 -9.14 18.12
C ARG A 57 -6.35 -8.91 16.67
N THR A 58 -6.55 -7.66 16.28
CA THR A 58 -7.07 -7.29 14.95
C THR A 58 -6.09 -6.47 14.13
N ALA A 59 -5.05 -5.90 14.73
CA ALA A 59 -4.09 -5.02 14.05
C ALA A 59 -3.50 -5.65 12.78
N ILE A 60 -3.02 -6.89 12.86
CA ILE A 60 -2.45 -7.61 11.71
C ILE A 60 -3.51 -7.91 10.65
N VAL A 61 -4.73 -8.25 11.08
CA VAL A 61 -5.86 -8.53 10.18
C VAL A 61 -6.19 -7.29 9.36
N GLU A 62 -6.21 -6.12 9.99
CA GLU A 62 -6.53 -4.86 9.31
C GLU A 62 -5.41 -4.42 8.36
N VAL A 63 -4.14 -4.57 8.77
CA VAL A 63 -2.98 -4.34 7.88
C VAL A 63 -3.05 -5.27 6.66
N ALA A 64 -3.31 -6.56 6.88
CA ALA A 64 -3.40 -7.54 5.81
C ALA A 64 -4.55 -7.22 4.85
N LYS A 65 -5.78 -7.00 5.35
CA LYS A 65 -6.93 -6.66 4.50
C LYS A 65 -6.69 -5.42 3.66
N ARG A 66 -6.04 -4.41 4.21
CA ARG A 66 -5.75 -3.15 3.52
C ARG A 66 -4.72 -3.31 2.41
N ASN A 67 -3.70 -4.15 2.63
CA ASN A 67 -2.52 -4.20 1.77
C ASN A 67 -2.44 -5.43 0.85
N ILE A 68 -3.12 -6.54 1.15
CA ILE A 68 -3.18 -7.73 0.27
C ILE A 68 -3.50 -7.38 -1.19
N PRO A 69 -4.46 -6.48 -1.50
CA PRO A 69 -4.77 -6.14 -2.88
C PRO A 69 -3.60 -5.51 -3.66
N ALA A 70 -2.65 -4.87 -2.97
CA ALA A 70 -1.46 -4.29 -3.56
C ALA A 70 -0.30 -5.30 -3.72
N VAL A 71 -0.41 -6.51 -3.17
CA VAL A 71 0.65 -7.53 -3.18
C VAL A 71 0.39 -8.57 -4.26
N VAL A 72 1.34 -8.68 -5.19
CA VAL A 72 1.17 -9.43 -6.44
C VAL A 72 2.11 -10.62 -6.52
N HIS A 73 1.66 -11.67 -7.19
CA HIS A 73 2.51 -12.79 -7.57
C HIS A 73 3.21 -12.48 -8.90
N ILE A 74 4.50 -12.78 -8.99
CA ILE A 74 5.31 -12.61 -10.20
C ILE A 74 5.75 -13.99 -10.67
N GLU A 75 5.43 -14.33 -11.91
CA GLU A 75 5.91 -15.51 -12.62
C GLU A 75 6.85 -15.05 -13.74
N VAL A 76 8.06 -15.60 -13.79
CA VAL A 76 9.04 -15.29 -14.82
C VAL A 76 9.37 -16.51 -15.64
N THR A 77 9.52 -16.32 -16.94
CA THR A 77 10.00 -17.35 -17.86
C THR A 77 11.29 -16.87 -18.51
N ALA A 78 12.36 -17.65 -18.36
CA ALA A 78 13.64 -17.43 -19.03
C ALA A 78 13.85 -18.55 -20.06
N ARG A 79 14.11 -18.17 -21.31
CA ARG A 79 14.45 -19.12 -22.38
C ARG A 79 15.97 -19.20 -22.49
N GLN A 80 16.53 -20.37 -22.18
CA GLN A 80 17.95 -20.65 -22.33
C GLN A 80 18.17 -21.60 -23.49
N GLU A 81 19.08 -21.25 -24.40
CA GLU A 81 19.54 -22.16 -25.44
C GLU A 81 20.57 -23.12 -24.82
N VAL A 82 20.20 -24.39 -24.67
CA VAL A 82 21.10 -25.43 -24.17
C VAL A 82 21.77 -26.09 -25.37
N VAL A 83 23.09 -26.00 -25.42
CA VAL A 83 23.90 -26.72 -26.40
C VAL A 83 24.17 -28.10 -25.86
N VAL A 84 23.79 -29.14 -26.59
CA VAL A 84 24.13 -30.52 -26.25
C VAL A 84 25.60 -30.73 -26.56
N PRO A 85 26.45 -31.15 -25.59
CA PRO A 85 27.84 -31.48 -25.88
C PRO A 85 27.86 -32.63 -26.89
N SER A 86 28.40 -32.39 -28.08
CA SER A 86 28.64 -33.45 -29.07
C SER A 86 29.84 -34.27 -28.62
N THR A 87 29.71 -35.60 -28.62
CA THR A 87 30.88 -36.47 -28.49
C THR A 87 31.69 -36.46 -29.81
N PRO A 88 33.03 -36.63 -29.79
CA PRO A 88 33.85 -36.52 -31.00
C PRO A 88 33.47 -37.48 -32.15
N PHE A 89 32.77 -38.57 -31.82
CA PHE A 89 32.36 -39.61 -32.78
C PHE A 89 30.98 -39.38 -33.40
N GLU A 90 30.14 -38.48 -32.85
CA GLU A 90 28.77 -38.23 -33.34
C GLU A 90 28.72 -37.41 -34.64
N ASP A 91 29.80 -36.72 -34.99
CA ASP A 91 29.92 -35.90 -36.20
C ASP A 91 30.69 -36.61 -37.34
N ASP A 92 31.15 -37.86 -37.13
CA ASP A 92 31.84 -38.66 -38.14
C ASP A 92 30.85 -39.20 -39.22
N PRO A 93 31.08 -38.92 -40.52
CA PRO A 93 30.17 -39.34 -41.59
C PRO A 93 30.01 -40.87 -41.73
N PHE A 94 31.06 -41.64 -41.42
CA PHE A 94 31.05 -43.10 -41.53
C PHE A 94 30.27 -43.75 -40.37
N PHE A 95 30.48 -43.28 -39.14
CA PHE A 95 29.77 -43.74 -37.94
C PHE A 95 28.26 -43.51 -38.05
N ARG A 96 27.84 -42.33 -38.55
CA ARG A 96 26.42 -41.99 -38.74
C ARG A 96 25.72 -42.83 -39.80
N PHE A 97 26.42 -43.16 -40.88
CA PHE A 97 25.92 -44.03 -41.95
C PHE A 97 25.75 -45.48 -41.48
N PHE A 98 26.68 -45.98 -40.65
CA PHE A 98 26.66 -47.36 -40.16
C PHE A 98 25.54 -47.63 -39.14
N PHE A 99 25.22 -46.66 -38.28
CA PHE A 99 24.23 -46.83 -37.17
C PHE A 99 22.86 -46.19 -37.42
N ASP A 100 22.59 -45.67 -38.63
CA ASP A 100 21.33 -45.00 -39.02
C ASP A 100 20.85 -43.96 -37.99
N LEU A 101 21.75 -43.07 -37.57
CA LEU A 101 21.47 -42.10 -36.51
C LEU A 101 20.66 -40.91 -37.03
N PRO A 102 19.42 -40.66 -36.52
CA PRO A 102 18.63 -39.49 -36.92
C PRO A 102 19.33 -38.19 -36.51
N GLN A 103 19.15 -37.13 -37.31
CA GLN A 103 19.64 -35.81 -36.95
C GLN A 103 18.90 -35.29 -35.72
N ARG A 104 19.56 -35.34 -34.56
CA ARG A 104 19.07 -34.66 -33.36
C ARG A 104 19.47 -33.19 -33.41
N PRO A 105 18.57 -32.24 -33.10
CA PRO A 105 18.93 -30.83 -33.03
C PRO A 105 19.99 -30.63 -31.94
N LYS A 106 21.15 -30.07 -32.32
CA LYS A 106 22.29 -29.81 -31.42
C LYS A 106 22.03 -28.73 -30.37
N LYS A 107 20.91 -28.02 -30.51
CA LYS A 107 20.45 -26.96 -29.62
C LYS A 107 18.97 -27.16 -29.33
N PHE A 108 18.59 -27.10 -28.06
CA PHE A 108 17.19 -27.03 -27.67
C PHE A 108 16.97 -25.86 -26.72
N GLN A 109 15.81 -25.21 -26.83
CA GLN A 109 15.41 -24.17 -25.90
C GLN A 109 14.84 -24.82 -24.65
N ARG A 110 15.46 -24.54 -23.50
CA ARG A 110 14.94 -24.89 -22.19
C ARG A 110 14.25 -23.68 -21.61
N GLU A 111 12.97 -23.81 -21.27
CA GLU A 111 12.27 -22.81 -20.47
C GLU A 111 12.56 -23.07 -18.98
N LEU A 112 13.10 -22.08 -18.30
CA LEU A 112 13.23 -22.03 -16.85
C LEU A 112 12.14 -21.11 -16.32
N ARG A 113 11.39 -21.58 -15.32
CA ARG A 113 10.35 -20.78 -14.66
C ARG A 113 10.81 -20.39 -13.26
N GLY A 114 10.67 -19.12 -12.95
CA GLY A 114 10.90 -18.56 -11.62
C GLY A 114 9.61 -17.93 -11.09
N MET A 115 9.58 -17.70 -9.79
CA MET A 115 8.46 -17.04 -9.12
C MET A 115 8.93 -16.15 -7.97
N GLY A 116 8.16 -15.11 -7.68
CA GLY A 116 8.40 -14.19 -6.58
C GLY A 116 7.15 -13.39 -6.23
N THR A 117 7.33 -12.39 -5.36
CA THR A 117 6.28 -11.42 -5.00
C THR A 117 6.73 -10.02 -5.41
N GLY A 118 5.78 -9.14 -5.68
CA GLY A 118 6.00 -7.70 -5.75
C GLY A 118 4.92 -6.93 -5.01
N MET A 119 5.11 -5.62 -4.90
CA MET A 119 4.09 -4.69 -4.41
C MET A 119 3.84 -3.57 -5.41
N ILE A 120 2.57 -3.26 -5.65
CA ILE A 120 2.15 -2.14 -6.48
C ILE A 120 2.41 -0.85 -5.69
N ILE A 121 3.14 0.09 -6.28
CA ILE A 121 3.59 1.32 -5.62
C ILE A 121 2.83 2.58 -6.07
N ASP A 122 2.03 2.48 -7.13
CA ASP A 122 1.15 3.56 -7.59
C ASP A 122 -0.10 3.04 -8.33
N ALA A 123 -1.05 3.94 -8.57
CA ALA A 123 -2.32 3.62 -9.21
C ALA A 123 -2.16 3.24 -10.69
N GLU A 124 -1.07 3.66 -11.32
CA GLU A 124 -0.74 3.40 -12.71
C GLU A 124 -0.26 1.96 -12.93
N GLY A 125 0.25 1.30 -11.89
CA GLY A 125 0.63 -0.11 -11.91
C GLY A 125 2.13 -0.37 -11.98
N HIS A 126 2.95 0.55 -11.49
CA HIS A 126 4.35 0.25 -11.20
C HIS A 126 4.42 -0.69 -10.00
N ILE A 127 5.29 -1.69 -10.10
CA ILE A 127 5.45 -2.75 -9.11
C ILE A 127 6.93 -2.81 -8.73
N LEU A 128 7.21 -2.70 -7.43
CA LEU A 128 8.55 -2.93 -6.88
C LEU A 128 8.69 -4.42 -6.52
N THR A 129 9.85 -5.00 -6.84
CA THR A 129 10.23 -6.36 -6.49
C THR A 129 11.76 -6.44 -6.39
N ASN A 130 12.29 -7.64 -6.10
CA ASN A 130 13.73 -7.85 -6.16
C ASN A 130 14.24 -8.05 -7.60
N ASN A 131 15.45 -7.57 -7.87
CA ASN A 131 16.10 -7.77 -9.17
C ASN A 131 16.31 -9.26 -9.47
N HIS A 132 16.73 -10.07 -8.50
CA HIS A 132 16.95 -11.50 -8.72
C HIS A 132 15.67 -12.27 -9.11
N VAL A 133 14.48 -11.73 -8.85
CA VAL A 133 13.19 -12.34 -9.27
C VAL A 133 13.01 -12.20 -10.78
N VAL A 134 13.42 -11.07 -11.37
CA VAL A 134 13.15 -10.71 -12.77
C VAL A 134 14.38 -10.75 -13.68
N ALA A 135 15.58 -10.94 -13.11
CA ALA A 135 16.83 -10.98 -13.85
C ALA A 135 16.83 -12.10 -14.92
N GLY A 136 17.16 -11.74 -16.16
CA GLY A 136 17.22 -12.68 -17.28
C GLY A 136 15.87 -13.23 -17.75
N ALA A 137 14.75 -12.71 -17.24
CA ALA A 137 13.42 -13.09 -17.67
C ALA A 137 13.16 -12.62 -19.11
N THR A 138 12.73 -13.54 -19.97
CA THR A 138 12.24 -13.23 -21.31
C THR A 138 10.76 -12.84 -21.32
N GLU A 139 10.02 -13.30 -20.31
CA GLU A 139 8.63 -12.95 -20.08
C GLU A 139 8.39 -12.81 -18.58
N ILE A 140 7.61 -11.79 -18.21
CA ILE A 140 7.18 -11.52 -16.83
C ILE A 140 5.66 -11.45 -16.84
N GLN A 141 5.01 -12.32 -16.06
CA GLN A 141 3.58 -12.28 -15.80
C GLN A 141 3.33 -11.92 -14.33
N VAL A 142 2.33 -11.09 -14.12
CA VAL A 142 1.88 -10.64 -12.81
C VAL A 142 0.46 -11.12 -12.59
N LEU A 143 0.21 -11.71 -11.42
CA LEU A 143 -1.09 -12.15 -10.97
C LEU A 143 -1.51 -11.31 -9.76
N LEU A 144 -2.62 -10.58 -9.91
CA LEU A 144 -3.21 -9.78 -8.84
C LEU A 144 -3.96 -10.66 -7.83
N ASP A 145 -4.30 -10.10 -6.67
CA ASP A 145 -5.14 -10.74 -5.66
C ASP A 145 -6.51 -11.17 -6.20
N THR A 146 -7.07 -10.38 -7.13
CA THR A 146 -8.34 -10.69 -7.78
C THR A 146 -8.28 -11.87 -8.76
N GLY A 147 -7.11 -12.46 -8.97
CA GLY A 147 -6.87 -13.52 -9.94
C GLY A 147 -6.62 -13.02 -11.37
N ARG A 148 -6.67 -11.71 -11.61
CA ARG A 148 -6.38 -11.12 -12.93
C ARG A 148 -4.89 -11.21 -13.25
N ARG A 149 -4.57 -11.63 -14.49
CA ARG A 149 -3.19 -11.75 -15.00
C ARG A 149 -2.86 -10.64 -15.97
N TYR A 150 -1.65 -10.10 -15.86
CA TYR A 150 -1.11 -9.07 -16.74
C TYR A 150 0.31 -9.43 -17.16
N ARG A 151 0.64 -9.18 -18.43
CA ARG A 151 2.04 -9.15 -18.84
C ARG A 151 2.68 -7.87 -18.32
N ALA A 152 3.84 -8.00 -17.70
CA ALA A 152 4.61 -6.86 -17.21
C ALA A 152 5.79 -6.56 -18.13
N GLN A 153 6.21 -5.30 -18.12
CA GLN A 153 7.45 -4.83 -18.75
C GLN A 153 8.43 -4.40 -17.67
N LEU A 154 9.71 -4.68 -17.86
CA LEU A 154 10.76 -4.15 -16.99
C LEU A 154 10.93 -2.66 -17.27
N VAL A 155 10.76 -1.82 -16.25
CA VAL A 155 11.01 -0.37 -16.31
C VAL A 155 12.46 -0.08 -16.01
N GLY A 156 13.00 -0.72 -14.97
CA GLY A 156 14.41 -0.60 -14.58
C GLY A 156 14.78 -1.61 -13.52
N ALA A 157 16.07 -1.91 -13.41
CA ALA A 157 16.63 -2.78 -12.38
C ALA A 157 17.98 -2.27 -11.93
N ASP A 158 18.28 -2.46 -10.65
CA ASP A 158 19.58 -2.21 -10.05
C ASP A 158 20.08 -3.49 -9.33
N PRO A 159 21.02 -4.22 -9.96
CA PRO A 159 21.60 -5.41 -9.35
C PRO A 159 22.37 -5.14 -8.05
N LYS A 160 22.86 -3.91 -7.81
CA LYS A 160 23.66 -3.62 -6.61
C LYS A 160 22.81 -3.53 -5.34
N THR A 161 21.57 -3.05 -5.47
CA THR A 161 20.59 -2.97 -4.37
C THR A 161 19.60 -4.13 -4.39
N ASP A 162 19.68 -5.00 -5.41
CA ASP A 162 18.74 -6.08 -5.66
C ASP A 162 17.28 -5.61 -5.81
N LEU A 163 17.07 -4.48 -6.48
CA LEU A 163 15.75 -3.89 -6.71
C LEU A 163 15.40 -3.83 -8.20
N ALA A 164 14.13 -4.02 -8.52
CA ALA A 164 13.60 -3.81 -9.87
C ALA A 164 12.18 -3.24 -9.83
N VAL A 165 11.89 -2.38 -10.82
CA VAL A 165 10.56 -1.85 -11.08
C VAL A 165 10.04 -2.45 -12.38
N ILE A 166 8.88 -3.09 -12.32
CA ILE A 166 8.14 -3.57 -13.49
C ILE A 166 6.81 -2.81 -13.61
N LYS A 167 6.21 -2.80 -14.79
CA LYS A 167 4.96 -2.10 -15.06
C LYS A 167 3.94 -3.02 -15.72
N ILE A 168 2.72 -3.02 -15.19
CA ILE A 168 1.55 -3.63 -15.84
C ILE A 168 0.60 -2.55 -16.36
N SER A 169 -0.23 -2.89 -17.34
CA SER A 169 -1.26 -2.01 -17.87
C SER A 169 -2.64 -2.55 -17.50
N ALA A 170 -3.24 -1.99 -16.46
CA ALA A 170 -4.60 -2.28 -16.05
C ALA A 170 -5.57 -1.19 -16.58
N PRO A 171 -6.84 -1.53 -16.86
CA PRO A 171 -7.83 -0.56 -17.34
C PRO A 171 -8.33 0.38 -16.22
N GLU A 172 -8.19 -0.03 -14.96
CA GLU A 172 -8.67 0.68 -13.78
C GLU A 172 -7.48 1.03 -12.87
N PRO A 173 -7.58 2.11 -12.07
CA PRO A 173 -6.59 2.41 -11.03
C PRO A 173 -6.38 1.23 -10.08
N LEU A 174 -5.12 0.93 -9.79
CA LEU A 174 -4.75 -0.21 -8.94
C LEU A 174 -4.60 0.18 -7.47
N PRO A 175 -4.95 -0.73 -6.53
CA PRO A 175 -4.55 -0.58 -5.14
C PRO A 175 -3.02 -0.62 -5.03
N HIS A 176 -2.46 0.21 -4.16
CA HIS A 176 -1.02 0.34 -3.97
C HIS A 176 -0.67 0.53 -2.49
N VAL A 177 0.56 0.17 -2.13
CA VAL A 177 1.10 0.40 -0.79
C VAL A 177 1.49 1.87 -0.62
N THR A 178 1.61 2.32 0.63
CA THR A 178 2.18 3.64 0.95
C THR A 178 3.57 3.45 1.56
N PHE A 179 4.55 4.23 1.13
CA PHE A 179 5.89 4.18 1.73
C PHE A 179 5.93 4.89 3.08
N GLY A 180 6.47 4.18 4.07
CA GLY A 180 6.87 4.74 5.35
C GLY A 180 8.30 5.28 5.33
N ASP A 181 8.69 5.92 6.42
CA ASP A 181 10.06 6.41 6.65
C ASP A 181 10.86 5.37 7.44
N SER A 182 11.77 4.65 6.76
CA SER A 182 12.58 3.58 7.36
C SER A 182 13.58 4.08 8.40
N ASP A 183 13.95 5.36 8.38
CA ASP A 183 14.88 5.92 9.36
C ASP A 183 14.23 6.03 10.74
N LYS A 184 12.91 6.21 10.79
CA LYS A 184 12.10 6.34 12.02
C LYS A 184 11.71 5.01 12.66
N VAL A 185 11.90 3.89 11.97
CA VAL A 185 11.56 2.56 12.49
C VAL A 185 12.48 2.20 13.65
N GLU A 186 11.96 1.70 14.76
CA GLU A 186 12.76 1.28 15.92
C GLU A 186 12.87 -0.25 16.08
N VAL A 187 13.97 -0.71 16.71
CA VAL A 187 14.12 -2.12 17.09
C VAL A 187 13.05 -2.48 18.13
N GLY A 188 12.32 -3.56 17.89
CA GLY A 188 11.17 -3.98 18.69
C GLY A 188 9.80 -3.57 18.13
N GLU A 189 9.76 -2.74 17.08
CA GLU A 189 8.50 -2.41 16.40
C GLU A 189 7.90 -3.62 15.70
N TRP A 190 6.58 -3.79 15.83
CA TRP A 190 5.82 -4.82 15.13
C TRP A 190 5.82 -4.58 13.64
N VAL A 191 6.05 -5.66 12.90
CA VAL A 191 5.99 -5.68 11.45
C VAL A 191 5.20 -6.87 10.92
N VAL A 192 4.62 -6.67 9.74
CA VAL A 192 3.85 -7.65 9.00
C VAL A 192 4.47 -7.80 7.61
N ALA A 193 4.90 -9.00 7.25
CA ALA A 193 5.35 -9.31 5.91
C ALA A 193 4.22 -10.01 5.14
N ILE A 194 3.97 -9.56 3.92
CA ILE A 194 2.95 -10.15 3.05
C ILE A 194 3.62 -10.65 1.78
N GLY A 195 3.35 -11.91 1.44
CA GLY A 195 3.76 -12.51 0.18
C GLY A 195 2.57 -13.07 -0.59
N HIS A 196 2.78 -13.35 -1.87
CA HIS A 196 1.84 -14.09 -2.71
C HIS A 196 2.52 -15.34 -3.31
N PRO A 197 2.95 -16.30 -2.46
CA PRO A 197 3.65 -17.48 -2.94
C PRO A 197 2.70 -18.38 -3.74
N ARG A 198 3.14 -18.79 -4.94
CA ARG A 198 2.45 -19.76 -5.83
C ARG A 198 1.15 -19.28 -6.47
N GLY A 199 0.74 -18.03 -6.27
CA GLY A 199 -0.44 -17.46 -6.94
C GLY A 199 -1.78 -18.09 -6.53
N LEU A 200 -1.83 -18.78 -5.38
CA LEU A 200 -3.03 -19.44 -4.85
C LEU A 200 -3.59 -18.66 -3.66
N ASP A 201 -2.76 -18.45 -2.63
CA ASP A 201 -3.13 -17.71 -1.41
C ASP A 201 -1.97 -16.79 -1.00
N HIS A 202 -2.31 -15.61 -0.48
CA HIS A 202 -1.33 -14.76 0.19
C HIS A 202 -0.85 -15.40 1.48
N THR A 203 0.42 -15.18 1.80
CA THR A 203 1.00 -15.56 3.08
C THR A 203 1.26 -14.30 3.88
N VAL A 204 0.72 -14.25 5.09
CA VAL A 204 0.94 -13.15 6.03
C VAL A 204 1.74 -13.71 7.20
N THR A 205 2.90 -13.10 7.48
CA THR A 205 3.73 -13.41 8.64
C THR A 205 3.94 -12.14 9.44
N GLN A 206 4.13 -12.29 10.74
CA GLN A 206 4.36 -11.17 11.65
C GLN A 206 5.62 -11.41 12.46
N GLY A 207 6.21 -10.31 12.92
CA GLY A 207 7.39 -10.31 13.78
C GLY A 207 7.66 -8.90 14.27
N ILE A 208 8.91 -8.65 14.61
CA ILE A 208 9.42 -7.34 14.99
C ILE A 208 10.64 -6.97 14.17
N ILE A 209 11.03 -5.70 14.21
CA ILE A 209 12.36 -5.28 13.79
C ILE A 209 13.37 -5.77 14.83
N SER A 210 14.26 -6.67 14.44
CA SER A 210 15.30 -7.24 15.30
C SER A 210 16.60 -6.44 15.25
N ALA A 211 16.90 -5.77 14.14
CA ALA A 211 18.08 -4.91 13.98
C ALA A 211 17.92 -3.95 12.79
N LYS A 212 18.70 -2.86 12.80
CA LYS A 212 18.83 -1.89 11.70
C LYS A 212 20.27 -1.83 11.19
N HIS A 213 20.49 -1.19 10.04
CA HIS A 213 21.82 -0.91 9.51
C HIS A 213 22.73 -2.13 9.36
N ARG A 214 22.12 -3.25 8.96
CA ARG A 214 22.85 -4.49 8.67
C ARG A 214 23.49 -4.37 7.29
N ARG A 215 24.82 -4.36 7.24
CA ARG A 215 25.63 -4.19 6.02
C ARG A 215 26.57 -5.37 5.81
N GLY A 216 26.97 -5.62 4.56
CA GLY A 216 28.00 -6.62 4.21
C GLY A 216 27.56 -8.08 4.41
N ILE A 217 26.26 -8.36 4.34
CA ILE A 217 25.72 -9.72 4.56
C ILE A 217 25.87 -10.59 3.32
N MET A 218 25.60 -10.05 2.13
CA MET A 218 25.65 -10.85 0.90
C MET A 218 26.93 -10.59 0.11
N ASP A 219 27.37 -9.33 0.01
CA ASP A 219 28.61 -8.95 -0.66
C ASP A 219 29.14 -7.62 -0.07
N PRO A 220 30.40 -7.56 0.43
CA PRO A 220 31.01 -6.34 0.94
C PRO A 220 31.05 -5.16 -0.05
N SER A 221 30.95 -5.43 -1.36
CA SER A 221 31.01 -4.44 -2.43
C SER A 221 29.66 -3.84 -2.84
N THR A 222 28.56 -4.36 -2.27
CA THR A 222 27.20 -3.88 -2.56
C THR A 222 26.72 -2.86 -1.54
N TYR A 223 25.92 -1.88 -1.99
CA TYR A 223 25.29 -0.91 -1.10
C TYR A 223 24.15 -1.61 -0.36
N GLN A 224 24.41 -2.01 0.88
CA GLN A 224 23.46 -2.76 1.71
C GLN A 224 23.22 -2.03 3.02
N ASP A 225 21.97 -1.72 3.30
CA ASP A 225 21.51 -1.21 4.59
C ASP A 225 20.16 -1.88 4.89
N PHE A 226 20.21 -3.05 5.52
CA PHE A 226 19.04 -3.88 5.74
C PHE A 226 18.43 -3.68 7.12
N LEU A 227 17.10 -3.76 7.15
CA LEU A 227 16.33 -4.09 8.35
C LEU A 227 16.35 -5.61 8.53
N GLN A 228 16.57 -6.06 9.76
CA GLN A 228 16.41 -7.45 10.14
C GLN A 228 15.09 -7.63 10.87
N THR A 229 14.37 -8.70 10.56
CA THR A 229 13.13 -9.08 11.24
C THR A 229 13.13 -10.58 11.53
N ASP A 230 12.38 -10.98 12.55
CA ASP A 230 12.06 -12.37 12.87
C ASP A 230 10.71 -12.82 12.26
N ALA A 231 10.01 -11.94 11.54
CA ALA A 231 8.89 -12.33 10.70
C ALA A 231 9.37 -13.39 9.70
N ALA A 232 8.64 -14.50 9.59
CA ALA A 232 9.08 -15.59 8.71
C ALA A 232 9.08 -15.14 7.24
N ILE A 233 10.27 -15.11 6.64
CA ILE A 233 10.48 -14.82 5.21
C ILE A 233 11.00 -16.09 4.53
N ASN A 234 10.21 -16.63 3.60
CA ASN A 234 10.54 -17.82 2.83
C ASN A 234 10.58 -17.51 1.32
N PRO A 235 11.21 -18.36 0.50
CA PRO A 235 11.09 -18.27 -0.95
C PRO A 235 9.62 -18.17 -1.37
N GLY A 236 9.28 -17.07 -2.06
CA GLY A 236 7.91 -16.71 -2.41
C GLY A 236 7.38 -15.46 -1.74
N ASN A 237 7.92 -15.01 -0.61
CA ASN A 237 7.63 -13.69 -0.03
C ASN A 237 8.66 -12.61 -0.45
N SER A 238 9.82 -13.02 -1.00
CA SER A 238 10.85 -12.11 -1.52
C SER A 238 10.26 -11.13 -2.55
N GLY A 239 10.53 -9.85 -2.34
CA GLY A 239 10.02 -8.73 -3.14
C GLY A 239 8.67 -8.18 -2.68
N GLY A 240 8.01 -8.80 -1.69
CA GLY A 240 6.81 -8.26 -1.04
C GLY A 240 7.11 -7.22 0.04
N PRO A 241 6.08 -6.53 0.56
CA PRO A 241 6.25 -5.47 1.54
C PRO A 241 6.54 -6.01 2.95
N LEU A 242 7.30 -5.22 3.71
CA LEU A 242 7.37 -5.29 5.17
C LEU A 242 6.67 -4.04 5.73
N LEU A 243 5.54 -4.24 6.40
CA LEU A 243 4.61 -3.18 6.81
C LEU A 243 4.66 -2.99 8.33
N ASN A 244 4.45 -1.77 8.81
CA ASN A 244 4.19 -1.53 10.24
C ASN A 244 2.69 -1.72 10.54
N LEU A 245 2.25 -1.43 11.76
CA LEU A 245 0.83 -1.58 12.16
C LEU A 245 -0.11 -0.51 11.57
N GLU A 246 0.41 0.50 10.89
CA GLU A 246 -0.36 1.48 10.13
C GLU A 246 -0.65 1.02 8.69
N GLY A 247 0.12 0.04 8.23
CA GLY A 247 0.02 -0.62 6.92
C GLY A 247 0.87 0.07 5.89
#